data_AF-A0A419TBQ5-F1
#
_entry.id   AF-A0A419TBQ5-F1
#
_cell.length_a   1.000
_cell.length_b   1.000
_cell.length_c   1.000
_cell.angle_alpha   90.00
_cell.angle_beta   90.00
_cell.angle_gamma   90.00
#
_symmetry.space_group_name_H-M   'P 1'
#
loop_
_entity.id
_entity.type
_entity.pdbx_description
1 polymer ?
#
loop_
_entity_poly.entity_id
_entity_poly.type
_entity_poly.pdbx_seq_one_letter_code
_entity_poly.pdbx_strand_id
1 'polypeptide(L)' 'MGKFESAMAIGLRNKESDKLIVVYPFKAEGSDEEITKKVTDWYYMQHCSAEEELRNAYVDILTEAEAKSAK' A
#
# COMPACT_ATOMS: atom_id res chain seq x y z
N MET A 1 -17.70 -6.42 4.64
CA MET A 1 -16.90 -5.54 5.51
C MET A 1 -15.45 -5.92 5.29
N GLY A 2 -14.85 -5.26 4.31
CA GLY A 2 -13.46 -5.46 3.96
C GLY A 2 -12.54 -4.81 4.99
N LYS A 3 -11.37 -5.40 5.17
CA LYS A 3 -10.36 -5.01 6.17
C LYS A 3 -9.87 -3.56 5.96
N PHE A 4 -9.94 -3.09 4.71
CA PHE A 4 -9.45 -1.78 4.27
C PHE A 4 -10.56 -0.74 4.06
N GLU A 5 -11.85 -1.09 4.19
CA GLU A 5 -12.96 -0.12 4.02
C GLU A 5 -12.92 1.02 5.05
N SER A 6 -12.41 0.75 6.25
CA SER A 6 -12.21 1.75 7.31
C SER A 6 -10.77 2.24 7.43
N ALA A 7 -9.89 1.84 6.49
CA ALA A 7 -8.50 2.27 6.50
C ALA A 7 -8.43 3.75 6.08
N MET A 8 -7.91 4.58 6.97
CA MET A 8 -7.72 6.01 6.68
C MET A 8 -6.57 6.25 5.71
N ALA A 9 -5.56 5.37 5.73
CA ALA A 9 -4.45 5.33 4.79
C ALA A 9 -4.01 3.89 4.55
N ILE A 10 -3.47 3.62 3.37
CA ILE A 10 -2.89 2.33 3.01
C ILE A 10 -1.54 2.56 2.32
N GLY A 11 -0.68 1.56 2.39
CA GLY A 11 0.62 1.61 1.72
C GLY A 11 1.21 0.23 1.54
N LEU A 12 2.36 0.19 0.88
CA LEU A 12 3.14 -1.02 0.72
C LEU A 12 4.21 -1.09 1.80
N ARG A 13 4.27 -2.21 2.51
CA ARG A 13 5.35 -2.55 3.44
C ARG A 13 6.18 -3.70 2.89
N ASN A 14 7.47 -3.67 3.18
CA ASN A 14 8.37 -4.77 2.87
C ASN A 14 8.23 -5.86 3.95
N LYS A 15 7.99 -7.11 3.55
CA LYS A 15 7.86 -8.27 4.46
C LYS A 15 9.17 -8.62 5.16
N GLU A 16 10.31 -8.36 4.53
CA GLU A 16 11.63 -8.69 5.07
C GLU A 16 12.10 -7.66 6.10
N SER A 17 11.83 -6.37 5.84
CA SER A 17 12.29 -5.28 6.70
C SER A 17 11.22 -4.68 7.61
N ASP A 18 9.95 -5.05 7.42
CA ASP A 18 8.75 -4.41 8.01
C ASP A 18 8.67 -2.89 7.77
N LYS A 19 9.48 -2.37 6.83
CA LYS A 19 9.55 -0.94 6.54
C LYS A 19 8.48 -0.54 5.53
N LEU A 20 7.88 0.62 5.78
CA LEU A 20 7.04 1.31 4.82
C LEU A 20 7.86 1.65 3.57
N ILE A 21 7.46 1.09 2.43
CA ILE A 21 8.07 1.35 1.13
C ILE A 21 7.46 2.61 0.55
N VAL A 22 6.12 2.65 0.48
CA VAL A 22 5.39 3.76 -0.12
C VAL A 22 3.99 3.90 0.48
N VAL A 23 3.53 5.14 0.60
CA VAL A 23 2.15 5.47 0.97
C VAL A 23 1.34 5.63 -0.30
N TYR A 24 0.19 4.96 -0.38
CA TYR A 24 -0.72 5.15 -1.49
C TYR A 24 -1.41 6.52 -1.33
N PRO A 25 -1.25 7.44 -2.30
CA PRO A 25 -1.75 8.81 -2.16
C PRO A 25 -3.25 8.93 -2.45
N PHE A 26 -3.88 7.89 -2.99
CA PHE A 26 -5.30 7.88 -3.32
C PHE A 26 -6.14 7.18 -2.25
N LYS A 27 -7.45 7.40 -2.31
CA LYS A 27 -8.38 6.81 -1.35
C LYS A 27 -8.59 5.32 -1.65
N ALA A 28 -8.51 4.51 -0.61
CA ALA A 28 -8.78 3.08 -0.64
C ALA A 28 -10.30 2.83 -0.75
N GLU A 29 -10.82 2.69 -1.96
CA GLU A 29 -12.25 2.45 -2.20
C GLU A 29 -12.47 1.16 -2.98
N GLY A 30 -13.27 0.26 -2.39
CA GLY A 30 -13.60 -1.06 -2.93
C GLY A 30 -13.45 -2.18 -1.89
N SER A 31 -13.48 -3.42 -2.36
CA SER A 31 -13.12 -4.60 -1.55
C SER A 31 -11.61 -4.67 -1.30
N ASP A 32 -11.20 -5.53 -0.37
CA ASP A 32 -9.80 -5.77 -0.01
C ASP A 32 -8.93 -6.11 -1.22
N GLU A 33 -9.45 -6.98 -2.08
CA GLU A 33 -8.79 -7.43 -3.29
C GLU A 33 -8.62 -6.30 -4.31
N GLU A 34 -9.65 -5.47 -4.48
CA GLU A 34 -9.62 -4.31 -5.38
C GLU A 34 -8.61 -3.27 -4.91
N ILE A 35 -8.62 -2.98 -3.62
CA ILE A 35 -7.69 -2.05 -2.98
C ILE A 35 -6.27 -2.56 -3.14
N THR A 36 -6.03 -3.83 -2.82
CA THR A 36 -4.70 -4.44 -2.98
C THR A 36 -4.23 -4.31 -4.42
N LYS A 37 -5.07 -4.70 -5.38
CA LYS A 37 -4.73 -4.63 -6.80
C LYS A 37 -4.43 -3.19 -7.25
N LYS A 38 -5.24 -2.20 -6.85
CA LYS A 38 -5.01 -0.78 -7.17
C LYS A 38 -3.68 -0.26 -6.65
N VAL A 39 -3.31 -0.59 -5.41
CA VAL A 39 -2.03 -0.15 -4.81
C VAL A 39 -0.85 -0.80 -5.52
N THR A 40 -0.92 -2.13 -5.74
CA THR A 40 0.14 -2.89 -6.41
C THR A 40 0.36 -2.40 -7.85
N ASP A 41 -0.73 -2.20 -8.59
CA ASP A 41 -0.71 -1.72 -9.98
C ASP A 41 -0.17 -0.29 -10.07
N TRP A 42 -0.60 0.60 -9.17
CA TRP A 42 -0.07 1.95 -9.08
C TRP A 42 1.43 1.98 -8.79
N TYR A 43 1.90 1.19 -7.84
CA TYR A 43 3.31 1.12 -7.50
C TYR A 43 4.15 0.53 -8.64
N TYR A 44 3.63 -0.49 -9.30
CA TYR A 44 4.23 -1.07 -10.51
C TYR A 44 4.33 -0.04 -11.65
N MET A 45 3.30 0.80 -11.85
CA MET A 45 3.34 1.89 -12.82
C MET A 45 4.37 2.98 -12.47
N GLN A 46 4.61 3.25 -11.19
CA GLN A 46 5.62 4.21 -10.73
C GLN A 46 7.04 3.64 -10.85
N HIS A 47 7.22 2.34 -10.65
CA HIS A 47 8.50 1.68 -10.61
C HIS A 47 8.52 0.53 -11.62
N CYS A 48 9.10 0.77 -12.80
CA CYS A 48 9.17 -0.20 -13.91
C CYS A 48 9.87 -1.53 -13.55
N SER A 49 10.58 -1.59 -12.40
CA SER A 49 11.24 -2.79 -11.86
C SER A 49 10.74 -3.20 -10.49
N ALA A 50 9.60 -2.68 -10.04
CA ALA A 50 9.03 -3.00 -8.73
C ALA A 50 8.45 -4.41 -8.63
N GLU A 51 8.50 -5.24 -9.66
CA GLU A 51 7.97 -6.62 -9.59
C GLU A 51 8.68 -7.46 -8.52
N GLU A 52 10.00 -7.30 -8.39
CA GLU A 52 10.80 -7.93 -7.33
C GLU A 52 10.48 -7.35 -5.95
N GLU A 53 10.36 -6.01 -5.86
CA GLU A 53 10.01 -5.33 -4.61
C GLU A 53 8.59 -5.70 -4.15
N LEU A 54 7.64 -5.79 -5.07
CA LEU A 54 6.25 -6.18 -4.82
C LEU A 54 6.13 -7.63 -4.37
N ARG A 55 6.99 -8.52 -4.85
CA ARG A 55 7.07 -9.91 -4.39
C ARG A 55 7.35 -9.97 -2.89
N ASN A 56 8.25 -9.11 -2.43
CA ASN A 56 8.59 -8.96 -1.03
C ASN A 56 7.78 -7.86 -0.32
N ALA A 57 6.80 -7.25 -0.98
CA ALA A 57 5.90 -6.28 -0.37
C ALA A 57 4.50 -6.84 -0.11
N TYR A 58 3.77 -6.17 0.76
CA TYR A 58 2.34 -6.40 0.98
C TYR A 58 1.63 -5.08 1.27
N VAL A 59 0.36 -5.02 0.90
CA VAL A 59 -0.49 -3.87 1.18
C VAL A 59 -0.94 -3.96 2.62
N ASP A 60 -0.68 -2.91 3.38
CA ASP A 60 -1.02 -2.81 4.80
C ASP A 60 -1.73 -1.49 5.11
N ILE A 61 -2.49 -1.50 6.20
CA ILE A 61 -3.23 -0.33 6.68
C ILE A 61 -2.27 0.54 7.46
N LEU A 62 -2.10 1.79 7.01
CA LEU A 62 -1.24 2.73 7.70
C LEU A 62 -2.03 3.51 8.73
N THR A 63 -1.37 3.76 9.86
CA THR A 63 -1.90 4.68 10.86
C THR A 63 -1.75 6.13 10.38
N GLU A 64 -2.59 7.04 10.90
CA GLU A 64 -2.49 8.47 10.61
C GLU A 64 -1.08 9.05 10.83
N ALA A 65 -0.34 8.50 11.81
CA ALA A 65 1.01 8.93 12.11
C ALA A 65 2.01 8.58 10.99
N GLU A 66 1.85 7.42 10.37
CA GLU A 66 2.69 6.96 9.26
C GLU A 66 2.34 7.69 7.96
N ALA A 67 1.05 7.91 7.70
CA ALA A 67 0.59 8.69 6.55
C ALA A 67 1.09 10.15 6.58
N LYS A 68 1.23 10.73 7.79
CA LYS A 68 1.75 12.11 7.98
C LYS A 68 3.28 12.20 7.91
N SER A 69 4.02 11.10 8.10
CA SER A 69 5.49 11.11 8.06
C SER A 69 6.07 11.07 6.65
N ALA A 70 5.26 10.80 5.63
CA ALA A 70 5.68 10.79 4.22
C ALA A 70 5.56 12.18 3.53
N LYS A 71 5.61 13.28 4.31
CA LYS A 71 5.43 14.64 3.80
C LYS A 71 6.71 15.47 3.88
#